data_AF-A0A382JHF0-F1
#
_entry.id   AF-A0A382JHF0-F1
#
_cell.length_a   1.000
_cell.length_b   1.000
_cell.length_c   1.000
_cell.angle_alpha   90.00
_cell.angle_beta   90.00
_cell.angle_gamma   90.00
#
_symmetry.space_group_name_H-M   'P 1'
#
loop_
_entity.id
_entity.type
_entity.pdbx_description
1 polymer ?
#
loop_
_entity_poly.entity_id
_entity_poly.type
_entity_poly.pdbx_seq_one_letter_code
_entity_poly.pdbx_strand_id
1 'polypeptide(L)'
;MAKTHSSLTGADLHGPQSFDLENATEIWTVSQSINKVNLSGSLLPNDEASFDLGSAALSWKDIYVSSGSIKFVDPSDNSVLQTLTADSSGISFGGGNVSGSTISGSKLHVVGDAFIGGNLTLGDADTDSISITADLTSNLTPNADITYDLGTTAKQWKDIYVGRALVGQTGSLHISSSLTVLMDGKAGMLLPSASGDPTVSGTSEKGMTYFNLTDNLMKVYSGTDWVPVGSTETKDNILSIAADSDGDNASSAIKMRVDGTADAQNKMILQSTNSHEMTGSINISGSITATAPHTASTS
;
A
#
# COMPACT_ATOMS: atom_id res chain seq x y z
N MET A 1 79.48 -11.00 -57.91
CA MET A 1 79.33 -12.30 -58.59
C MET A 1 77.94 -12.81 -58.30
N ALA A 2 77.09 -12.91 -59.32
CA ALA A 2 75.80 -13.59 -59.18
C ALA A 2 76.06 -15.10 -59.13
N LYS A 3 75.63 -15.75 -58.04
CA LYS A 3 75.66 -17.21 -57.93
C LYS A 3 74.58 -17.78 -58.86
N THR A 4 74.92 -18.81 -59.64
CA THR A 4 73.91 -19.57 -60.39
C THR A 4 73.03 -20.35 -59.40
N HIS A 5 71.74 -20.52 -59.69
CA HIS A 5 70.75 -21.14 -58.78
C HIS A 5 71.21 -22.49 -58.19
N SER A 6 72.05 -23.23 -58.91
CA SER A 6 72.68 -24.50 -58.51
C SER A 6 73.77 -24.40 -57.43
N SER A 7 74.13 -23.18 -56.99
CA SER A 7 75.23 -22.93 -56.05
C SER A 7 74.80 -22.20 -54.76
N LEU A 8 73.49 -22.03 -54.54
CA LEU A 8 72.92 -21.54 -53.29
C LEU A 8 72.92 -22.67 -52.26
N THR A 9 73.45 -22.42 -51.05
CA THR A 9 73.51 -23.42 -49.96
C THR A 9 72.83 -22.90 -48.71
N GLY A 10 71.96 -23.70 -48.07
CA GLY A 10 71.53 -23.63 -46.65
C GLY A 10 71.09 -22.29 -46.03
N ALA A 11 72.00 -21.30 -45.98
CA ALA A 11 71.73 -19.92 -45.55
C ALA A 11 71.37 -18.98 -46.72
N ASP A 12 71.76 -19.33 -47.95
CA ASP A 12 71.36 -18.65 -49.19
C ASP A 12 69.93 -19.04 -49.64
N LEU A 13 69.33 -20.05 -49.00
CA LEU A 13 67.95 -20.49 -49.20
C LEU A 13 67.20 -20.27 -47.88
N HIS A 14 66.28 -19.32 -47.83
CA HIS A 14 65.22 -19.37 -46.83
C HIS A 14 64.48 -20.70 -47.04
N GLY A 15 64.10 -21.40 -45.96
CA GLY A 15 63.38 -22.67 -46.09
C GLY A 15 62.20 -22.50 -47.07
N PRO A 16 61.93 -23.44 -47.99
CA PRO A 16 60.82 -23.28 -48.92
C PRO A 16 59.50 -23.14 -48.14
N GLN A 17 58.86 -21.97 -48.25
CA GLN A 17 57.62 -21.59 -47.56
C GLN A 17 56.49 -21.19 -48.53
N SER A 18 56.64 -21.40 -49.85
CA SER A 18 55.65 -20.92 -50.84
C SER A 18 54.57 -21.97 -51.17
N PHE A 19 53.32 -21.49 -51.22
CA PHE A 19 52.35 -21.84 -52.25
C PHE A 19 52.03 -20.54 -53.01
N ASP A 20 52.29 -20.49 -54.32
CA ASP A 20 51.92 -19.33 -55.15
C ASP A 20 50.53 -19.54 -55.74
N LEU A 21 49.69 -18.50 -55.68
CA LEU A 21 48.44 -18.48 -56.42
C LEU A 21 48.16 -17.09 -57.04
N GLU A 22 48.04 -17.06 -58.36
CA GLU A 22 47.80 -15.86 -59.18
C GLU A 22 46.31 -15.66 -59.54
N ASN A 23 45.37 -16.28 -58.83
CA ASN A 23 43.94 -16.17 -59.13
C ASN A 23 43.17 -15.52 -57.98
N ALA A 24 42.36 -14.50 -58.32
CA ALA A 24 41.62 -13.64 -57.40
C ALA A 24 40.43 -14.32 -56.69
N THR A 25 40.09 -15.58 -57.00
CA THR A 25 38.85 -16.20 -56.50
C THR A 25 39.02 -17.36 -55.51
N GLU A 26 40.11 -18.13 -55.49
CA GLU A 26 40.21 -19.31 -54.60
C GLU A 26 41.67 -19.73 -54.32
N ILE A 27 42.19 -19.44 -53.11
CA ILE A 27 43.61 -19.60 -52.73
C ILE A 27 44.03 -21.07 -52.53
N TRP A 28 43.17 -21.91 -51.94
CA TRP A 28 43.44 -23.33 -51.70
C TRP A 28 42.15 -24.12 -51.43
N THR A 29 41.79 -25.05 -52.33
CA THR A 29 40.65 -25.95 -52.13
C THR A 29 41.15 -27.35 -51.74
N VAL A 30 41.01 -27.71 -50.47
CA VAL A 30 41.32 -29.07 -49.97
C VAL A 30 40.11 -29.98 -50.23
N SER A 31 40.00 -30.49 -51.46
CA SER A 31 39.03 -31.53 -51.80
C SER A 31 39.62 -32.91 -51.51
N GLN A 32 39.64 -33.30 -50.24
CA GLN A 32 40.09 -34.63 -49.83
C GLN A 32 38.97 -35.41 -49.14
N SER A 33 38.96 -36.74 -49.30
CA SER A 33 37.92 -37.67 -48.86
C SER A 33 37.71 -37.77 -47.34
N ILE A 34 38.51 -37.04 -46.56
CA ILE A 34 38.45 -36.98 -45.11
C ILE A 34 38.18 -35.53 -44.73
N ASN A 35 36.96 -35.29 -44.23
CA ASN A 35 36.34 -34.00 -43.85
C ASN A 35 37.07 -33.25 -42.71
N LYS A 36 38.40 -33.26 -42.63
CA LYS A 36 39.18 -32.66 -41.55
C LYS A 36 40.51 -32.10 -42.03
N VAL A 37 40.76 -30.84 -41.70
CA VAL A 37 42.07 -30.18 -41.83
C VAL A 37 42.64 -30.03 -40.41
N ASN A 38 43.84 -30.55 -40.17
CA ASN A 38 44.56 -30.34 -38.91
C ASN A 38 45.65 -29.29 -39.13
N LEU A 39 45.60 -28.21 -38.37
CA LEU A 39 46.57 -27.10 -38.43
C LEU A 39 47.29 -26.98 -37.09
N SER A 40 48.58 -26.64 -37.11
CA SER A 40 49.40 -26.40 -35.91
C SER A 40 50.02 -25.01 -35.97
N GLY A 41 49.16 -23.99 -36.04
CA GLY A 41 49.53 -22.58 -36.12
C GLY A 41 48.32 -21.67 -35.95
N SER A 42 48.57 -20.37 -35.84
CA SER A 42 47.51 -19.36 -35.80
C SER A 42 46.91 -19.10 -37.18
N LEU A 43 45.62 -18.76 -37.21
CA LEU A 43 44.97 -18.17 -38.38
C LEU A 43 44.93 -16.66 -38.18
N LEU A 44 45.69 -15.93 -39.01
CA LEU A 44 45.78 -14.47 -38.97
C LEU A 44 45.48 -13.93 -40.37
N PRO A 45 44.40 -13.15 -40.53
CA PRO A 45 44.19 -12.37 -41.74
C PRO A 45 45.37 -11.41 -41.99
N ASN A 46 45.68 -11.13 -43.25
CA ASN A 46 46.63 -10.10 -43.64
C ASN A 46 46.00 -8.68 -43.61
N ASP A 47 44.67 -8.60 -43.78
CA ASP A 47 43.90 -7.37 -43.76
C ASP A 47 42.83 -7.42 -42.64
N GLU A 48 42.74 -6.33 -41.86
CA GLU A 48 41.80 -6.22 -40.74
C GLU A 48 40.34 -6.26 -41.21
N ALA A 49 39.50 -6.95 -40.45
CA ALA A 49 38.04 -7.04 -40.64
C ALA A 49 37.57 -7.43 -42.07
N SER A 50 38.43 -8.08 -42.87
CA SER A 50 38.14 -8.40 -44.28
C SER A 50 37.79 -9.86 -44.54
N PHE A 51 37.95 -10.75 -43.55
CA PHE A 51 37.79 -12.19 -43.70
C PHE A 51 36.91 -12.78 -42.59
N ASP A 52 36.00 -13.65 -42.98
CA ASP A 52 35.10 -14.37 -42.07
C ASP A 52 35.61 -15.79 -41.77
N LEU A 53 35.28 -16.29 -40.58
CA LEU A 53 35.38 -17.72 -40.26
C LEU A 53 34.05 -18.42 -40.54
N GLY A 54 33.80 -18.75 -41.81
CA GLY A 54 32.56 -19.33 -42.32
C GLY A 54 31.65 -18.28 -42.97
N SER A 55 30.43 -18.68 -43.33
CA SER A 55 29.42 -17.78 -43.89
C SER A 55 28.01 -18.20 -43.47
N ALA A 56 26.99 -17.40 -43.81
CA ALA A 56 25.59 -17.75 -43.51
C ALA A 56 25.13 -19.07 -44.17
N ALA A 57 25.72 -19.45 -45.30
CA ALA A 57 25.40 -20.70 -46.00
C ALA A 57 26.31 -21.87 -45.59
N LEU A 58 27.53 -21.58 -45.11
CA LEU A 58 28.56 -22.56 -44.76
C LEU A 58 29.12 -22.23 -43.37
N SER A 59 28.46 -22.75 -42.34
CA SER A 59 28.85 -22.53 -40.94
C SER A 59 29.72 -23.67 -40.40
N TRP A 60 30.56 -23.33 -39.43
CA TRP A 60 31.19 -24.31 -38.57
C TRP A 60 30.17 -24.88 -37.61
N LYS A 61 30.22 -26.19 -37.37
CA LYS A 61 29.32 -26.84 -36.41
C LYS A 61 29.55 -26.32 -34.99
N ASP A 62 30.80 -26.33 -34.55
CA ASP A 62 31.19 -25.97 -33.18
C ASP A 62 32.53 -25.21 -33.21
N ILE A 63 32.73 -24.31 -32.23
CA ILE A 63 34.02 -23.66 -31.95
C ILE A 63 34.51 -24.17 -30.60
N TYR A 64 35.65 -24.84 -30.60
CA TYR A 64 36.30 -25.32 -29.37
C TYR A 64 37.50 -24.44 -29.06
N VAL A 65 37.40 -23.63 -28.00
CA VAL A 65 38.50 -22.78 -27.51
C VAL A 65 38.90 -23.21 -26.11
N SER A 66 40.21 -23.30 -25.85
CA SER A 66 40.75 -23.59 -24.52
C SER A 66 41.06 -22.33 -23.71
N SER A 67 41.17 -21.18 -24.38
CA SER A 67 41.65 -19.90 -23.82
C SER A 67 40.70 -19.26 -22.79
N GLY A 68 39.52 -19.84 -22.59
CA GLY A 68 38.48 -19.29 -21.72
C GLY A 68 37.90 -17.97 -22.22
N SER A 69 38.24 -17.50 -23.45
CA SER A 69 37.74 -16.22 -23.95
C SER A 69 37.51 -16.14 -25.47
N ILE A 70 36.45 -15.45 -25.88
CA ILE A 70 36.22 -14.92 -27.24
C ILE A 70 36.23 -13.39 -27.15
N LYS A 71 36.97 -12.72 -28.04
CA LYS A 71 37.11 -11.26 -28.04
C LYS A 71 36.32 -10.64 -29.19
N PHE A 72 35.52 -9.63 -28.88
CA PHE A 72 34.87 -8.75 -29.83
C PHE A 72 35.67 -7.45 -29.90
N VAL A 73 36.03 -7.05 -31.12
CA VAL A 73 36.95 -5.94 -31.39
C VAL A 73 36.21 -4.88 -32.21
N ASP A 74 36.48 -3.61 -31.94
CA ASP A 74 36.02 -2.51 -32.78
C ASP A 74 36.90 -2.41 -34.03
N PRO A 75 36.36 -2.63 -35.24
CA PRO A 75 37.16 -2.58 -36.46
C PRO A 75 37.63 -1.16 -36.81
N SER A 76 37.10 -0.11 -36.17
CA SER A 76 37.50 1.28 -36.44
C SER A 76 38.80 1.68 -35.74
N ASP A 77 39.11 1.09 -34.58
CA ASP A 77 40.29 1.44 -33.78
C ASP A 77 41.07 0.23 -33.21
N ASN A 78 40.64 -1.00 -33.52
CA ASN A 78 41.21 -2.27 -33.08
C ASN A 78 41.22 -2.49 -31.55
N SER A 79 40.41 -1.73 -30.80
CA SER A 79 40.23 -1.94 -29.37
C SER A 79 39.32 -3.15 -29.08
N VAL A 80 39.56 -3.85 -27.96
CA VAL A 80 38.66 -4.93 -27.52
C VAL A 80 37.43 -4.30 -26.86
N LEU A 81 36.28 -4.38 -27.53
CA LEU A 81 35.01 -3.91 -27.01
C LEU A 81 34.52 -4.78 -25.86
N GLN A 82 34.58 -6.09 -26.05
CA GLN A 82 34.03 -7.05 -25.10
C GLN A 82 34.82 -8.36 -25.15
N THR A 83 35.10 -8.91 -23.97
CA THR A 83 35.57 -10.30 -23.86
C THR A 83 34.45 -11.14 -23.27
N LEU A 84 34.02 -12.17 -24.01
CA LEU A 84 33.21 -13.25 -23.48
C LEU A 84 34.15 -14.25 -22.84
N THR A 85 34.03 -14.45 -21.54
CA THR A 85 34.82 -15.45 -20.82
C THR A 85 33.94 -16.56 -20.29
N ALA A 86 34.50 -17.75 -20.06
CA ALA A 86 33.78 -18.82 -19.39
C ALA A 86 34.69 -19.54 -18.40
N ASP A 87 34.10 -19.91 -17.26
CA ASP A 87 34.72 -20.73 -16.23
C ASP A 87 33.74 -21.81 -15.74
N SER A 88 34.08 -22.50 -14.64
CA SER A 88 33.21 -23.51 -14.04
C SER A 88 31.88 -22.97 -13.49
N SER A 89 31.78 -21.65 -13.30
CA SER A 89 30.62 -20.95 -12.75
C SER A 89 29.73 -20.34 -13.83
N GLY A 90 30.18 -20.23 -15.08
CA GLY A 90 29.35 -19.88 -16.22
C GLY A 90 30.05 -19.01 -17.25
N ILE A 91 29.26 -18.21 -17.96
CA ILE A 91 29.72 -17.26 -18.98
C ILE A 91 29.71 -15.84 -18.38
N SER A 92 30.80 -15.10 -18.56
CA SER A 92 30.95 -13.70 -18.14
C SER A 92 31.16 -12.78 -19.35
N PHE A 93 30.39 -11.70 -19.38
CA PHE A 93 30.50 -10.62 -20.36
C PHE A 93 31.41 -9.49 -19.86
N GLY A 94 32.46 -9.77 -19.07
CA GLY A 94 33.55 -8.83 -18.78
C GLY A 94 33.15 -7.42 -18.29
N GLY A 95 32.01 -7.28 -17.61
CA GLY A 95 31.48 -5.99 -17.12
C GLY A 95 30.59 -5.21 -18.09
N GLY A 96 30.37 -5.71 -19.32
CA GLY A 96 29.46 -5.12 -20.29
C GLY A 96 27.98 -5.37 -19.98
N ASN A 97 27.13 -4.46 -20.45
CA ASN A 97 25.68 -4.59 -20.31
C ASN A 97 25.12 -5.62 -21.30
N VAL A 98 24.21 -6.48 -20.82
CA VAL A 98 23.34 -7.28 -21.70
C VAL A 98 22.08 -6.45 -21.97
N SER A 99 22.13 -5.56 -22.96
CA SER A 99 21.00 -4.69 -23.32
C SER A 99 20.16 -5.25 -24.46
N GLY A 100 18.84 -5.00 -24.45
CA GLY A 100 17.93 -5.35 -25.56
C GLY A 100 17.69 -6.84 -25.78
N SER A 101 18.15 -7.69 -24.86
CA SER A 101 18.06 -9.16 -24.98
C SER A 101 17.04 -9.74 -24.00
N THR A 102 16.21 -10.66 -24.48
CA THR A 102 15.40 -11.52 -23.60
C THR A 102 16.31 -12.55 -22.95
N ILE A 103 16.47 -12.48 -21.63
CA ILE A 103 17.11 -13.56 -20.86
C ILE A 103 16.03 -14.60 -20.57
N SER A 104 16.02 -15.68 -21.35
CA SER A 104 15.12 -16.82 -21.15
C SER A 104 15.88 -17.96 -20.49
N GLY A 105 15.37 -18.47 -19.37
CA GLY A 105 15.94 -19.56 -18.61
C GLY A 105 14.98 -20.00 -17.52
N SER A 106 15.22 -21.16 -16.91
CA SER A 106 14.37 -21.67 -15.83
C SER A 106 14.47 -20.86 -14.53
N LYS A 107 15.53 -20.06 -14.37
CA LYS A 107 15.77 -19.22 -13.19
C LYS A 107 16.68 -18.04 -13.53
N LEU A 108 16.36 -16.88 -12.97
CA LEU A 108 17.31 -15.79 -12.78
C LEU A 108 17.79 -15.81 -11.32
N HIS A 109 19.10 -15.91 -11.10
CA HIS A 109 19.70 -15.89 -9.76
C HIS A 109 20.68 -14.73 -9.67
N VAL A 110 20.39 -13.76 -8.81
CA VAL A 110 21.23 -12.60 -8.54
C VAL A 110 21.79 -12.75 -7.13
N VAL A 111 23.12 -12.82 -7.00
CA VAL A 111 23.81 -13.01 -5.71
C VAL A 111 23.99 -11.69 -4.95
N GLY A 112 24.14 -10.58 -5.69
CA GLY A 112 24.23 -9.23 -5.13
C GLY A 112 22.94 -8.44 -5.29
N ASP A 113 23.07 -7.13 -5.23
CA ASP A 113 21.94 -6.22 -5.40
C ASP A 113 21.45 -6.20 -6.85
N ALA A 114 20.14 -6.02 -7.01
CA ALA A 114 19.52 -5.75 -8.31
C ALA A 114 19.00 -4.31 -8.33
N PHE A 115 19.35 -3.55 -9.36
CA PHE A 115 18.78 -2.24 -9.64
C PHE A 115 17.97 -2.31 -10.94
N ILE A 116 16.66 -2.06 -10.85
CA ILE A 116 15.78 -1.95 -12.01
C ILE A 116 15.42 -0.48 -12.18
N GLY A 117 16.00 0.17 -13.18
CA GLY A 117 15.77 1.60 -13.47
C GLY A 117 14.43 1.90 -14.15
N GLY A 118 13.70 0.87 -14.58
CA GLY A 118 12.40 0.98 -15.23
C GLY A 118 11.30 0.24 -14.47
N ASN A 119 10.20 -0.05 -15.15
CA ASN A 119 9.11 -0.82 -14.57
C ASN A 119 9.49 -2.30 -14.40
N LEU A 120 8.98 -2.93 -13.35
CA LEU A 120 9.11 -4.36 -13.08
C LEU A 120 7.72 -5.01 -13.16
N THR A 121 7.58 -6.02 -14.02
CA THR A 121 6.40 -6.89 -14.08
C THR A 121 6.79 -8.27 -13.58
N LEU A 122 6.03 -8.83 -12.65
CA LEU A 122 6.24 -10.16 -12.06
C LEU A 122 5.01 -11.02 -12.31
N GLY A 123 5.21 -12.16 -12.95
CA GLY A 123 4.14 -13.06 -13.37
C GLY A 123 3.42 -12.60 -14.65
N ASP A 124 2.82 -13.56 -15.34
CA ASP A 124 1.98 -13.41 -16.52
C ASP A 124 0.66 -14.21 -16.46
N ALA A 125 0.46 -14.98 -15.39
CA ALA A 125 -0.74 -15.77 -15.11
C ALA A 125 -1.21 -15.64 -13.66
N ASP A 126 -2.47 -15.98 -13.39
CA ASP A 126 -3.07 -15.93 -12.05
C ASP A 126 -2.60 -17.08 -11.12
N THR A 127 -1.81 -18.00 -11.67
CA THR A 127 -1.09 -19.08 -10.96
C THR A 127 0.28 -18.64 -10.45
N ASP A 128 0.78 -17.49 -10.88
CA ASP A 128 2.08 -17.01 -10.41
C ASP A 128 2.04 -16.60 -8.94
N SER A 129 3.22 -16.66 -8.31
CA SER A 129 3.37 -16.26 -6.92
C SER A 129 4.65 -15.45 -6.74
N ILE A 130 4.57 -14.47 -5.83
CA ILE A 130 5.71 -13.71 -5.35
C ILE A 130 5.84 -14.02 -3.87
N SER A 131 6.99 -14.55 -3.46
CA SER A 131 7.32 -14.78 -2.06
C SER A 131 8.33 -13.73 -1.60
N ILE A 132 7.95 -12.90 -0.64
CA ILE A 132 8.79 -11.83 -0.09
C ILE A 132 9.19 -12.24 1.33
N THR A 133 10.45 -12.59 1.52
CA THR A 133 11.01 -12.95 2.84
C THR A 133 11.75 -11.78 3.50
N ALA A 134 12.16 -10.79 2.70
CA ALA A 134 12.87 -9.60 3.17
C ALA A 134 11.89 -8.52 3.66
N ASP A 135 12.43 -7.56 4.42
CA ASP A 135 11.68 -6.39 4.88
C ASP A 135 11.40 -5.40 3.74
N LEU A 136 10.22 -4.79 3.76
CA LEU A 136 9.89 -3.64 2.93
C LEU A 136 10.23 -2.36 3.71
N THR A 137 11.25 -1.64 3.26
CA THR A 137 11.77 -0.43 3.92
C THR A 137 11.21 0.87 3.34
N SER A 138 10.12 0.78 2.57
CA SER A 138 9.50 1.91 1.86
C SER A 138 7.96 1.84 1.92
N ASN A 139 7.32 2.88 1.37
CA ASN A 139 5.88 2.89 1.19
C ASN A 139 5.48 2.04 -0.02
N LEU A 140 4.32 1.37 0.07
CA LEU A 140 3.65 0.80 -1.08
C LEU A 140 2.63 1.82 -1.61
N THR A 141 2.95 2.45 -2.74
CA THR A 141 2.14 3.52 -3.33
C THR A 141 1.72 3.13 -4.74
N PRO A 142 0.43 2.90 -5.02
CA PRO A 142 -0.05 2.66 -6.37
C PRO A 142 0.17 3.88 -7.27
N ASN A 143 0.39 3.65 -8.57
CA ASN A 143 0.64 4.71 -9.53
C ASN A 143 -0.63 5.41 -10.06
N ALA A 144 -1.81 4.95 -9.64
CA ALA A 144 -3.10 5.56 -9.97
C ALA A 144 -3.98 5.61 -8.71
N ASP A 145 -4.63 6.76 -8.51
CA ASP A 145 -5.50 7.00 -7.37
C ASP A 145 -6.78 6.16 -7.46
N ILE A 146 -7.22 5.59 -6.33
CA ILE A 146 -8.47 4.79 -6.19
C ILE A 146 -8.67 3.78 -7.35
N THR A 147 -7.59 3.09 -7.76
CA THR A 147 -7.62 2.17 -8.93
C THR A 147 -7.38 0.71 -8.57
N TYR A 148 -6.61 0.44 -7.51
CA TYR A 148 -6.13 -0.92 -7.20
C TYR A 148 -6.65 -1.42 -5.85
N ASP A 149 -7.12 -2.67 -5.85
CA ASP A 149 -7.57 -3.38 -4.64
C ASP A 149 -6.42 -4.12 -3.95
N LEU A 150 -6.56 -4.32 -2.63
CA LEU A 150 -5.70 -5.22 -1.84
C LEU A 150 -6.44 -6.54 -1.59
N GLY A 151 -6.32 -7.48 -2.53
CA GLY A 151 -7.03 -8.77 -2.50
C GLY A 151 -8.31 -8.77 -3.35
N THR A 152 -9.05 -9.88 -3.33
CA THR A 152 -10.34 -10.04 -4.04
C THR A 152 -11.35 -10.76 -3.15
N THR A 153 -12.62 -10.86 -3.58
CA THR A 153 -13.66 -11.61 -2.84
C THR A 153 -13.36 -13.11 -2.70
N ALA A 154 -12.59 -13.69 -3.64
CA ALA A 154 -12.18 -15.09 -3.61
C ALA A 154 -10.80 -15.32 -2.99
N LYS A 155 -9.94 -14.29 -2.96
CA LYS A 155 -8.55 -14.36 -2.48
C LYS A 155 -8.28 -13.17 -1.55
N GLN A 156 -8.63 -13.35 -0.28
CA GLN A 156 -8.50 -12.32 0.75
C GLN A 156 -7.19 -12.47 1.53
N TRP A 157 -6.62 -11.35 1.95
CA TRP A 157 -5.61 -11.37 3.00
C TRP A 157 -6.26 -11.81 4.30
N LYS A 158 -5.59 -12.73 4.99
CA LYS A 158 -6.12 -13.27 6.24
C LYS A 158 -6.29 -12.17 7.29
N ASP A 159 -5.24 -11.38 7.49
CA ASP A 159 -5.16 -10.33 8.51
C ASP A 159 -4.34 -9.13 7.99
N ILE A 160 -4.66 -7.92 8.43
CA ILE A 160 -3.88 -6.70 8.19
C ILE A 160 -3.41 -6.13 9.52
N TYR A 161 -2.09 -6.14 9.76
CA TYR A 161 -1.47 -5.58 10.97
C TYR A 161 -0.79 -4.25 10.65
N VAL A 162 -1.41 -3.14 11.03
CA VAL A 162 -0.90 -1.78 10.81
C VAL A 162 -1.04 -0.94 12.08
N GLY A 163 -0.10 -0.03 12.32
CA GLY A 163 -0.18 0.85 13.49
C GLY A 163 -1.38 1.81 13.45
N ARG A 164 -1.77 2.26 12.26
CA ARG A 164 -2.98 3.07 11.99
C ARG A 164 -3.51 2.73 10.60
N ALA A 165 -4.84 2.71 10.46
CA ALA A 165 -5.52 2.53 9.17
C ALA A 165 -6.43 3.73 8.88
N LEU A 166 -6.36 4.23 7.65
CA LEU A 166 -7.30 5.22 7.13
C LEU A 166 -8.20 4.51 6.13
N VAL A 167 -9.48 4.38 6.45
CA VAL A 167 -10.45 3.65 5.62
C VAL A 167 -11.41 4.66 5.00
N GLY A 168 -11.31 4.88 3.69
CA GLY A 168 -12.25 5.71 2.92
C GLY A 168 -12.17 7.23 3.14
N GLN A 169 -11.00 7.80 3.46
CA GLN A 169 -10.84 9.23 3.78
C GLN A 169 -10.03 10.00 2.71
N THR A 170 -10.53 11.16 2.26
CA THR A 170 -9.86 12.08 1.31
C THR A 170 -9.58 13.49 1.89
N GLY A 171 -9.79 13.73 3.21
CA GLY A 171 -9.65 15.04 3.89
C GLY A 171 -8.71 15.05 5.12
N SER A 172 -8.50 16.23 5.74
CA SER A 172 -7.58 16.44 6.88
C SER A 172 -8.16 15.92 8.22
N LEU A 173 -7.31 15.27 9.05
CA LEU A 173 -7.70 14.65 10.33
C LEU A 173 -8.14 15.73 11.34
N HIS A 174 -9.36 15.62 11.88
CA HIS A 174 -9.65 16.30 13.15
C HIS A 174 -8.85 15.57 14.23
N ILE A 175 -8.28 16.27 15.23
CA ILE A 175 -7.52 15.63 16.32
C ILE A 175 -8.35 14.59 17.11
N SER A 176 -9.67 14.53 16.86
CA SER A 176 -10.62 13.59 17.43
C SER A 176 -11.62 12.97 16.42
N SER A 177 -11.29 12.81 15.13
CA SER A 177 -12.16 12.12 14.12
C SER A 177 -11.35 11.20 13.20
N SER A 178 -11.82 10.05 12.66
CA SER A 178 -13.12 9.36 12.66
C SER A 178 -12.95 7.93 12.11
N LEU A 179 -13.56 6.93 12.75
CA LEU A 179 -13.89 5.65 12.10
C LEU A 179 -15.18 5.84 11.29
N THR A 180 -15.15 5.60 9.97
CA THR A 180 -16.36 5.51 9.13
C THR A 180 -16.68 4.03 8.91
N VAL A 181 -17.82 3.56 9.42
CA VAL A 181 -18.31 2.19 9.19
C VAL A 181 -19.41 2.25 8.12
N LEU A 182 -19.14 1.75 6.91
CA LEU A 182 -20.12 1.56 5.84
C LEU A 182 -20.64 0.12 5.87
N MET A 183 -21.94 -0.09 5.92
CA MET A 183 -22.55 -1.42 5.93
C MET A 183 -23.43 -1.56 4.70
N ASP A 184 -23.28 -2.67 3.97
CA ASP A 184 -24.11 -2.99 2.80
C ASP A 184 -25.32 -3.86 3.20
N GLY A 185 -26.42 -3.76 2.45
CA GLY A 185 -27.73 -4.30 2.81
C GLY A 185 -28.42 -3.49 3.92
N LYS A 186 -29.70 -3.77 4.21
CA LYS A 186 -30.50 -3.09 5.27
C LYS A 186 -29.99 -3.38 6.70
N ALA A 187 -28.68 -3.53 6.91
CA ALA A 187 -28.07 -3.73 8.21
C ALA A 187 -27.65 -2.35 8.75
N GLY A 188 -28.25 -1.95 9.87
CA GLY A 188 -27.80 -0.76 10.61
C GLY A 188 -26.51 -1.02 11.39
N MET A 189 -25.87 0.05 11.88
CA MET A 189 -24.67 -0.07 12.70
C MET A 189 -25.12 -0.57 14.05
N LEU A 190 -24.68 -1.77 14.41
CA LEU A 190 -24.87 -2.24 15.76
C LEU A 190 -23.99 -1.38 16.65
N LEU A 191 -24.58 -0.30 17.17
CA LEU A 191 -24.04 0.40 18.31
C LEU A 191 -23.91 -0.64 19.44
N PRO A 192 -22.87 -0.57 20.28
CA PRO A 192 -22.83 -1.35 21.50
C PRO A 192 -24.17 -1.21 22.23
N SER A 193 -24.76 -2.32 22.66
CA SER A 193 -26.06 -2.31 23.32
C SER A 193 -26.01 -3.12 24.61
N ALA A 194 -26.77 -2.70 25.61
CA ALA A 194 -26.82 -3.33 26.92
C ALA A 194 -28.15 -3.07 27.60
N SER A 195 -28.58 -3.94 28.51
CA SER A 195 -29.81 -3.78 29.31
C SER A 195 -29.63 -2.87 30.53
N GLY A 196 -28.45 -2.28 30.70
CA GLY A 196 -28.10 -1.36 31.78
C GLY A 196 -26.90 -0.50 31.37
N ASP A 197 -26.53 0.46 32.21
CA ASP A 197 -25.42 1.37 31.92
C ASP A 197 -24.08 0.61 31.97
N PRO A 198 -23.28 0.63 30.88
CA PRO A 198 -21.97 0.00 30.87
C PRO A 198 -21.05 0.64 31.91
N THR A 199 -20.27 -0.17 32.62
CA THR A 199 -19.24 0.36 33.52
C THR A 199 -18.14 1.04 32.70
N VAL A 200 -17.84 2.29 33.01
CA VAL A 200 -16.81 3.13 32.36
C VAL A 200 -15.96 3.79 33.44
N SER A 201 -14.67 4.02 33.16
CA SER A 201 -13.67 4.29 34.19
C SER A 201 -12.89 5.58 33.94
N GLY A 202 -13.58 6.73 33.92
CA GLY A 202 -12.93 8.05 33.95
C GLY A 202 -13.38 9.01 32.87
N THR A 203 -12.78 10.19 32.80
CA THR A 203 -13.25 11.31 31.94
C THR A 203 -12.78 11.22 30.48
N SER A 204 -11.86 10.31 30.15
CA SER A 204 -11.29 10.11 28.80
C SER A 204 -12.29 9.53 27.80
N GLU A 205 -13.33 8.86 28.30
CA GLU A 205 -14.34 8.17 27.53
C GLU A 205 -15.58 9.04 27.26
N LYS A 206 -15.51 10.32 27.60
CA LYS A 206 -16.58 11.29 27.33
C LYS A 206 -16.90 11.30 25.83
N GLY A 207 -18.18 11.15 25.49
CA GLY A 207 -18.67 11.09 24.11
C GLY A 207 -18.88 9.68 23.56
N MET A 208 -18.52 8.61 24.28
CA MET A 208 -18.93 7.25 23.91
C MET A 208 -20.45 7.14 23.84
N THR A 209 -20.96 6.34 22.90
CA THR A 209 -22.41 6.15 22.72
C THR A 209 -22.79 4.67 22.68
N TYR A 210 -23.90 4.30 23.32
CA TYR A 210 -24.45 2.95 23.28
C TYR A 210 -26.00 2.99 23.25
N PHE A 211 -26.65 1.90 22.83
CA PHE A 211 -28.10 1.76 22.86
C PHE A 211 -28.55 0.93 24.07
N ASN A 212 -29.34 1.52 24.97
CA ASN A 212 -29.89 0.81 26.11
C ASN A 212 -31.14 0.03 25.70
N LEU A 213 -31.15 -1.30 25.91
CA LEU A 213 -32.23 -2.21 25.52
C LEU A 213 -33.42 -2.23 26.49
N THR A 214 -33.22 -1.78 27.73
CA THR A 214 -34.29 -1.65 28.73
C THR A 214 -35.01 -0.32 28.53
N ASP A 215 -34.24 0.74 28.30
CA ASP A 215 -34.75 2.11 28.16
C ASP A 215 -35.12 2.44 26.70
N ASN A 216 -34.65 1.66 25.72
CA ASN A 216 -34.76 1.89 24.27
C ASN A 216 -34.23 3.27 23.81
N LEU A 217 -33.14 3.72 24.42
CA LEU A 217 -32.54 5.03 24.18
C LEU A 217 -31.05 4.92 23.84
N MET A 218 -30.59 5.79 22.94
CA MET A 218 -29.17 6.05 22.80
C MET A 218 -28.69 6.87 24.00
N LYS A 219 -27.63 6.43 24.67
CA LYS A 219 -26.98 7.20 25.74
C LYS A 219 -25.58 7.61 25.31
N VAL A 220 -25.16 8.79 25.76
CA VAL A 220 -23.79 9.29 25.64
C VAL A 220 -23.17 9.38 27.03
N TYR A 221 -21.90 9.02 27.15
CA TYR A 221 -21.20 9.18 28.41
C TYR A 221 -20.73 10.63 28.57
N SER A 222 -21.15 11.26 29.67
CA SER A 222 -20.84 12.66 29.97
C SER A 222 -19.45 12.89 30.57
N GLY A 223 -18.78 11.81 31.02
CA GLY A 223 -17.56 11.84 31.82
C GLY A 223 -17.79 11.46 33.29
N THR A 224 -19.03 11.42 33.76
CA THR A 224 -19.41 10.89 35.09
C THR A 224 -20.51 9.84 34.98
N ASP A 225 -21.56 10.13 34.22
CA ASP A 225 -22.75 9.29 34.08
C ASP A 225 -23.14 9.09 32.61
N TRP A 226 -23.87 8.02 32.32
CA TRP A 226 -24.50 7.79 31.02
C TRP A 226 -25.81 8.57 30.96
N VAL A 227 -25.87 9.54 30.06
CA VAL A 227 -27.05 10.38 29.87
C VAL A 227 -27.72 10.05 28.53
N PRO A 228 -29.05 9.89 28.48
CA PRO A 228 -29.72 9.70 27.21
C PRO A 228 -29.47 10.89 26.28
N VAL A 229 -29.11 10.59 25.04
CA VAL A 229 -28.94 11.58 23.97
C VAL A 229 -30.31 12.17 23.67
N GLY A 230 -30.48 13.46 23.97
CA GLY A 230 -31.76 14.16 23.83
C GLY A 230 -32.63 14.18 25.10
N SER A 231 -32.13 13.69 26.24
CA SER A 231 -32.79 13.96 27.53
C SER A 231 -32.52 15.39 27.98
N THR A 232 -33.55 16.05 28.51
CA THR A 232 -33.40 17.26 29.34
C THR A 232 -32.96 16.91 30.77
N GLU A 233 -32.24 15.81 30.97
CA GLU A 233 -31.85 15.29 32.28
C GLU A 233 -30.36 15.56 32.59
N THR A 234 -29.72 16.52 31.92
CA THR A 234 -28.54 17.15 32.51
C THR A 234 -29.00 17.99 33.70
N LYS A 235 -28.31 17.88 34.84
CA LYS A 235 -28.69 18.39 36.18
C LYS A 235 -29.15 19.86 36.31
N ASP A 236 -29.14 20.63 35.22
CA ASP A 236 -29.60 22.03 35.14
C ASP A 236 -30.50 22.31 33.92
N ASN A 237 -31.43 21.43 33.52
CA ASN A 237 -32.57 21.89 32.71
C ASN A 237 -33.60 22.57 33.61
N ILE A 238 -33.20 23.72 34.14
CA ILE A 238 -34.17 24.71 34.58
C ILE A 238 -34.75 25.28 33.28
N LEU A 239 -36.04 25.05 33.02
CA LEU A 239 -36.78 25.98 32.17
C LEU A 239 -36.88 27.31 32.95
N SER A 240 -35.81 28.10 32.89
CA SER A 240 -35.66 29.34 33.65
C SER A 240 -36.38 30.46 32.91
N ILE A 241 -37.47 30.95 33.51
CA ILE A 241 -38.16 32.15 33.06
C ILE A 241 -38.10 33.14 34.22
N ALA A 242 -37.17 34.09 34.17
CA ALA A 242 -37.06 35.15 35.16
C ALA A 242 -38.15 36.21 34.92
N ALA A 243 -38.87 36.57 35.98
CA ALA A 243 -39.60 37.83 36.05
C ALA A 243 -39.08 38.55 37.30
N ASP A 244 -38.81 39.86 37.16
CA ASP A 244 -38.29 40.80 38.17
C ASP A 244 -36.79 40.65 38.52
N SER A 245 -35.96 41.40 37.78
CA SER A 245 -34.52 41.55 38.04
C SER A 245 -34.17 42.90 38.68
N ASP A 246 -35.15 43.76 38.96
CA ASP A 246 -34.99 45.14 39.44
C ASP A 246 -35.53 45.37 40.86
N GLY A 247 -36.18 44.38 41.48
CA GLY A 247 -36.40 44.32 42.92
C GLY A 247 -37.50 45.25 43.43
N ASP A 248 -38.40 45.68 42.54
CA ASP A 248 -39.51 46.57 42.87
C ASP A 248 -40.82 45.83 43.19
N ASN A 249 -40.80 44.49 43.13
CA ASN A 249 -41.95 43.60 43.33
C ASN A 249 -43.11 43.87 42.36
N ALA A 250 -42.86 44.49 41.19
CA ALA A 250 -43.86 44.66 40.15
C ALA A 250 -44.00 43.37 39.32
N SER A 251 -44.78 42.41 39.85
CA SER A 251 -45.37 41.27 39.12
C SER A 251 -44.38 40.28 38.47
N SER A 252 -43.67 39.54 39.31
CA SER A 252 -43.05 38.26 38.93
C SER A 252 -44.11 37.18 38.68
N ALA A 253 -44.50 36.88 37.44
CA ALA A 253 -45.40 35.75 37.17
C ALA A 253 -44.86 34.83 36.05
N ILE A 254 -44.42 33.63 36.45
CA ILE A 254 -44.22 32.50 35.53
C ILE A 254 -45.61 32.05 35.06
N LYS A 255 -46.00 32.44 33.84
CA LYS A 255 -47.25 31.97 33.22
C LYS A 255 -47.04 30.62 32.53
N MET A 256 -47.25 29.51 33.25
CA MET A 256 -47.28 28.16 32.65
C MET A 256 -48.63 27.98 31.94
N ARG A 257 -48.63 28.04 30.60
CA ARG A 257 -49.81 27.76 29.76
C ARG A 257 -49.79 26.30 29.32
N VAL A 258 -50.81 25.55 29.70
CA VAL A 258 -51.08 24.20 29.17
C VAL A 258 -52.49 24.28 28.58
N ASP A 259 -52.53 24.93 27.40
CA ASP A 259 -53.62 24.95 26.40
C ASP A 259 -55.07 24.67 26.87
N GLY A 260 -55.79 25.63 27.44
CA GLY A 260 -56.29 26.82 26.73
C GLY A 260 -57.72 27.12 27.20
N THR A 261 -58.27 28.33 27.07
CA THR A 261 -57.94 29.50 26.23
C THR A 261 -58.26 30.83 26.94
N ALA A 262 -58.64 30.81 28.22
CA ALA A 262 -58.83 31.98 29.08
C ALA A 262 -58.07 31.83 30.42
N ASP A 263 -57.66 32.94 31.04
CA ASP A 263 -56.84 32.92 32.28
C ASP A 263 -57.49 32.13 33.44
N ALA A 264 -58.82 32.04 33.47
CA ALA A 264 -59.58 31.26 34.45
C ALA A 264 -59.42 29.72 34.32
N GLN A 265 -58.77 29.24 33.26
CA GLN A 265 -58.58 27.82 32.97
C GLN A 265 -57.15 27.32 33.17
N ASN A 266 -56.21 28.23 33.48
CA ASN A 266 -54.84 27.86 33.79
C ASN A 266 -54.80 27.07 35.10
N LYS A 267 -54.43 25.79 35.04
CA LYS A 267 -54.20 24.96 36.24
C LYS A 267 -52.73 24.66 36.38
N MET A 268 -52.11 25.20 37.43
CA MET A 268 -50.85 24.66 37.94
C MET A 268 -51.18 23.46 38.82
N ILE A 269 -50.74 22.27 38.42
CA ILE A 269 -50.88 21.06 39.22
C ILE A 269 -49.53 20.81 39.91
N LEU A 270 -49.50 21.03 41.21
CA LEU A 270 -48.38 20.65 42.08
C LEU A 270 -48.76 19.35 42.78
N GLN A 271 -47.97 18.30 42.61
CA GLN A 271 -48.14 17.01 43.27
C GLN A 271 -46.87 16.66 44.03
N SER A 272 -47.03 16.22 45.28
CA SER A 272 -45.96 15.78 46.18
C SER A 272 -46.49 14.58 46.94
N THR A 273 -45.65 13.57 47.15
CA THR A 273 -45.97 12.39 47.95
C THR A 273 -45.75 12.60 49.45
N ASN A 274 -45.22 13.77 49.85
CA ASN A 274 -44.92 14.10 51.23
C ASN A 274 -45.58 15.41 51.69
N SER A 275 -44.93 16.56 51.46
CA SER A 275 -45.48 17.88 51.76
C SER A 275 -45.24 18.82 50.60
N HIS A 276 -46.17 19.76 50.42
CA HIS A 276 -45.88 21.00 49.73
C HIS A 276 -45.69 22.06 50.79
N GLU A 277 -44.46 22.52 50.96
CA GLU A 277 -44.14 23.57 51.91
C GLU A 277 -44.04 24.90 51.17
N MET A 278 -44.78 25.90 51.64
CA MET A 278 -44.70 27.27 51.13
C MET A 278 -44.26 28.16 52.29
N THR A 279 -43.02 28.64 52.25
CA THR A 279 -42.46 29.53 53.27
C THR A 279 -42.83 30.97 52.90
N GLY A 280 -44.05 31.39 53.23
CA GLY A 280 -44.55 32.72 52.91
C GLY A 280 -46.07 32.79 52.86
N SER A 281 -46.60 33.92 52.42
CA SER A 281 -48.05 34.11 52.26
C SER A 281 -48.54 33.55 50.93
N ILE A 282 -49.62 32.77 50.98
CA ILE A 282 -50.36 32.34 49.78
C ILE A 282 -51.59 33.24 49.66
N ASN A 283 -51.66 34.05 48.60
CA ASN A 283 -52.85 34.84 48.30
C ASN A 283 -53.76 34.02 47.36
N ILE A 284 -54.91 33.60 47.87
CA ILE A 284 -55.89 32.80 47.13
C ILE A 284 -57.13 33.66 46.95
N SER A 285 -57.44 34.02 45.70
CA SER A 285 -58.62 34.80 45.35
C SER A 285 -59.88 33.93 45.14
N GLY A 286 -59.71 32.61 45.04
CA GLY A 286 -60.80 31.64 44.87
C GLY A 286 -61.04 30.79 46.12
N SER A 287 -61.69 29.63 45.94
CA SER A 287 -61.94 28.67 47.02
C SER A 287 -60.83 27.64 47.14
N ILE A 288 -60.47 27.28 48.37
CA ILE A 288 -59.73 26.05 48.66
C ILE A 288 -60.73 24.94 48.91
N THR A 289 -60.59 23.83 48.20
CA THR A 289 -61.37 22.62 48.44
C THR A 289 -60.44 21.53 48.95
N ALA A 290 -60.51 21.24 50.25
CA ALA A 290 -59.89 20.05 50.81
C ALA A 290 -60.80 18.85 50.56
N THR A 291 -60.26 17.80 49.96
CA THR A 291 -61.02 16.56 49.67
C THR A 291 -61.06 15.60 50.86
N ALA A 292 -60.30 15.89 51.91
CA ALA A 292 -60.29 15.15 53.17
C ALA A 292 -60.12 16.12 54.36
N PRO A 293 -60.66 15.80 55.54
CA PRO A 293 -60.46 16.59 56.74
C PRO A 293 -58.98 16.61 57.14
N HIS A 294 -58.50 17.77 57.56
CA HIS A 294 -57.15 17.93 58.11
C HIS A 294 -57.04 17.19 59.45
N THR A 295 -56.08 16.27 59.55
CA THR A 295 -55.86 15.44 60.74
C THR A 295 -54.54 15.77 61.44
N ALA A 296 -54.20 17.04 61.64
CA ALA A 296 -53.08 17.36 62.53
C ALA A 296 -53.57 17.36 63.99
N SER A 297 -53.04 16.43 64.78
CA SER A 297 -52.96 16.58 66.23
C SER A 297 -51.81 17.56 66.51
N THR A 298 -52.07 18.64 67.22
CA THR A 298 -51.01 19.46 67.81
C THR A 298 -50.17 18.59 68.75
N SER A 299 -48.85 18.62 68.58
CA SER A 299 -47.87 18.27 69.61
C SER A 299 -46.93 19.44 69.77
#